data_AF-A0A2E4Z6T0-F1
#
_entry.id   AF-A0A2E4Z6T0-F1
#
_cell.length_a   1.000
_cell.length_b   1.000
_cell.length_c   1.000
_cell.angle_alpha   90.00
_cell.angle_beta   90.00
_cell.angle_gamma   90.00
#
_symmetry.space_group_name_H-M   'P 1'
#
loop_
_entity.id
_entity.type
_entity.pdbx_description
1 polymer ?
#
loop_
_entity_poly.entity_id
_entity_poly.type
_entity_poly.pdbx_seq_one_letter_code
_entity_poly.pdbx_strand_id
1 'polypeptide(L)'
;MADAGDGRRGVRLTERQRLAWLRLIRSDNVGPATFRDLINHFGSAERAIEHLPELSRRGGARADIRIATEAEAERELETAEKFGAVFIGIGEPEYPSALRLIDGAPPLLAATGDLSITAKPSVGMVGSRNASISGMKFAGRIAHEVGAAGYSIVSGLARGIDAAAHQASIETGTIAAFAGGLDQPYPPE
;
A
#
# COMPACT_ATOMS: atom_id res chain seq x y z
N MET A 1 -29.74 -19.44 8.08
CA MET A 1 -29.13 -18.45 8.99
C MET A 1 -27.89 -19.10 9.58
N ALA A 2 -26.76 -18.89 8.91
CA ALA A 2 -25.45 -19.31 9.39
C ALA A 2 -24.64 -18.03 9.59
N ASP A 3 -24.05 -17.95 10.77
CA ASP A 3 -23.31 -16.86 11.37
C ASP A 3 -22.17 -16.38 10.46
N ALA A 4 -22.38 -15.23 9.81
CA ALA A 4 -21.35 -14.50 9.09
C ALA A 4 -20.54 -13.70 10.11
N GLY A 5 -19.53 -14.36 10.68
CA GLY A 5 -18.65 -13.82 11.71
C GLY A 5 -18.12 -12.43 11.34
N ASP A 6 -18.19 -11.54 12.33
CA ASP A 6 -17.65 -10.18 12.42
C ASP A 6 -16.14 -10.13 12.08
N GLY A 7 -15.82 -10.14 10.78
CA GLY A 7 -14.44 -10.14 10.26
C GLY A 7 -13.87 -8.75 9.95
N ARG A 8 -14.56 -7.67 10.33
CA ARG A 8 -14.23 -6.29 9.89
C ARG A 8 -13.81 -5.32 10.98
N ARG A 9 -13.36 -5.79 12.15
CA ARG A 9 -12.74 -4.89 13.14
C ARG A 9 -11.24 -4.75 12.89
N GLY A 10 -10.90 -4.07 11.80
CA GLY A 10 -9.55 -3.49 11.68
C GLY A 10 -9.36 -2.39 12.73
N VAL A 11 -8.14 -2.22 13.22
CA VAL A 11 -7.80 -1.15 14.16
C VAL A 11 -7.49 0.10 13.36
N ARG A 12 -8.28 1.15 13.54
CA ARG A 12 -8.04 2.46 12.95
C ARG A 12 -6.94 3.20 13.69
N LEU A 13 -5.98 3.74 12.95
CA LEU A 13 -4.95 4.59 13.53
C LEU A 13 -5.53 5.98 13.76
N THR A 14 -5.22 6.56 14.93
CA THR A 14 -5.41 8.00 15.14
C THR A 14 -4.45 8.79 14.25
N GLU A 15 -4.71 10.07 14.03
CA GLU A 15 -3.82 10.96 13.26
C GLU A 15 -2.39 10.97 13.84
N ARG A 16 -2.29 11.06 15.18
CA ARG A 16 -1.01 10.99 15.89
C ARG A 16 -0.27 9.67 15.64
N GLN A 17 -0.97 8.54 15.71
CA GLN A 17 -0.36 7.24 15.43
C GLN A 17 0.08 7.15 13.97
N ARG A 18 -0.74 7.62 13.03
CA ARG A 18 -0.42 7.65 11.60
C ARG A 18 0.82 8.50 11.32
N LEU A 19 0.92 9.67 11.95
CA LEU A 19 2.09 10.53 11.89
C LEU A 19 3.34 9.83 12.43
N ALA A 20 3.25 9.19 13.60
CA ALA A 20 4.36 8.43 14.18
C ALA A 20 4.79 7.25 13.29
N TRP A 21 3.84 6.53 12.71
CA TRP A 21 4.11 5.44 11.76
C TRP A 21 4.83 5.96 10.51
N LEU A 22 4.38 7.10 9.97
CA LEU A 22 5.00 7.72 8.80
C LEU A 22 6.43 8.17 9.10
N ARG A 23 6.66 8.80 10.26
CA ARG A 23 8.02 9.14 10.70
C ARG A 23 8.92 7.92 10.81
N LEU A 24 8.42 6.85 11.43
CA LEU A 24 9.20 5.64 11.65
C LEU A 24 9.62 5.00 10.32
N ILE A 25 8.68 4.80 9.37
CA ILE A 25 8.99 4.18 8.06
C ILE A 25 9.78 5.10 7.11
N ARG A 26 9.88 6.39 7.41
CA ARG A 26 10.70 7.38 6.68
C ARG A 26 12.06 7.64 7.33
N SER A 27 12.35 7.00 8.45
CA SER A 27 13.65 7.09 9.11
C SER A 27 14.66 6.12 8.46
N ASP A 28 15.94 6.46 8.51
CA ASP A 28 16.99 5.68 7.84
C ASP A 28 17.02 4.23 8.34
N ASN A 29 17.28 3.28 7.44
CA ASN A 29 17.37 1.84 7.73
C ASN A 29 16.08 1.20 8.29
N VAL A 30 14.95 1.90 8.26
CA VAL A 30 13.65 1.32 8.65
C VAL A 30 12.86 0.92 7.40
N GLY A 31 12.99 -0.35 7.00
CA GLY A 31 12.11 -0.97 6.00
C GLY A 31 10.90 -1.65 6.64
N PRO A 32 9.97 -2.25 5.86
CA PRO A 32 8.78 -2.90 6.40
C PRO A 32 9.05 -4.00 7.44
N ALA A 33 10.09 -4.80 7.24
CA ALA A 33 10.50 -5.83 8.20
C ALA A 33 11.00 -5.20 9.52
N THR A 34 11.96 -4.27 9.44
CA THR A 34 12.47 -3.52 10.60
C THR A 34 11.35 -2.79 11.34
N PHE A 35 10.43 -2.16 10.61
CA PHE A 35 9.26 -1.49 11.19
C PHE A 35 8.45 -2.47 12.03
N ARG A 36 8.12 -3.64 11.48
CA ARG A 36 7.35 -4.67 12.19
C ARG A 36 8.07 -5.11 13.46
N ASP A 37 9.37 -5.38 13.38
CA ASP A 37 10.16 -5.81 14.53
C ASP A 37 10.21 -4.75 15.63
N LEU A 38 10.35 -3.48 15.24
CA LEU A 38 10.32 -2.34 16.17
C LEU A 38 8.95 -2.18 16.83
N ILE A 39 7.85 -2.27 16.08
CA ILE A 39 6.50 -2.20 16.66
C ILE A 39 6.25 -3.40 17.60
N ASN A 40 6.65 -4.61 17.22
CA ASN A 40 6.50 -5.79 18.07
C ASN A 40 7.30 -5.70 19.36
N HIS A 41 8.50 -5.10 19.31
CA HIS A 41 9.37 -4.98 20.47
C HIS A 41 8.99 -3.81 21.40
N PHE A 42 8.70 -2.63 20.84
CA PHE A 42 8.44 -1.42 21.62
C PHE A 42 6.96 -1.11 21.84
N GLY A 43 6.06 -1.82 21.14
CA GLY A 43 4.60 -1.69 21.23
C GLY A 43 4.00 -0.48 20.52
N SER A 44 4.80 0.51 20.10
CA SER A 44 4.32 1.71 19.38
C SER A 44 5.42 2.35 18.56
N ALA A 45 5.03 3.13 17.54
CA ALA A 45 5.97 3.84 16.69
C ALA A 45 6.69 4.97 17.44
N GLU A 46 5.99 5.68 18.33
CA GLU A 46 6.56 6.73 19.18
C GLU A 46 7.71 6.19 20.03
N ARG A 47 7.46 5.07 20.74
CA ARG A 47 8.51 4.44 21.56
C ARG A 47 9.65 3.89 20.71
N ALA A 48 9.36 3.31 19.55
CA ALA A 48 10.40 2.85 18.64
C ALA A 48 11.30 4.00 18.20
N ILE A 49 10.73 5.16 17.83
CA ILE A 49 11.47 6.36 17.42
C ILE A 49 12.40 6.85 18.54
N GLU A 50 11.94 6.86 19.80
CA GLU A 50 12.76 7.25 20.95
C GLU A 50 14.01 6.36 21.12
N HIS A 51 13.92 5.08 20.78
CA HIS A 51 14.98 4.09 20.98
C HIS A 51 15.85 3.84 19.73
N LEU A 52 15.42 4.32 18.54
CA LEU A 52 16.18 4.17 17.29
C LEU A 52 17.66 4.62 17.39
N PRO A 53 18.00 5.78 18.00
CA PRO A 53 19.40 6.21 18.10
C PRO A 53 20.27 5.27 18.93
N GLU A 54 19.71 4.66 19.98
CA GLU A 54 20.44 3.68 20.79
C GLU A 54 20.65 2.37 20.02
N LEU A 55 19.61 1.84 19.38
CA LEU A 55 19.68 0.61 18.58
C LEU A 55 20.70 0.73 17.45
N SER A 56 20.70 1.86 16.74
CA SER A 56 21.64 2.14 15.66
C SER A 56 23.09 2.09 16.16
N ARG A 57 23.39 2.74 17.30
CA ARG A 57 24.72 2.72 17.92
C ARG A 57 25.13 1.31 18.36
N ARG A 58 24.21 0.54 18.96
CA ARG A 58 24.46 -0.86 19.37
C ARG A 58 24.69 -1.79 18.17
N GLY A 59 24.08 -1.48 17.03
CA GLY A 59 24.30 -2.16 15.75
C GLY A 59 25.61 -1.79 15.04
N GLY A 60 26.44 -0.93 15.64
CA GLY A 60 27.74 -0.54 15.09
C GLY A 60 27.71 0.66 14.14
N ALA A 61 26.61 1.41 14.08
CA ALA A 61 26.56 2.64 13.31
C ALA A 61 27.56 3.67 13.87
N ARG A 62 28.31 4.30 12.96
CA ARG A 62 29.32 5.31 13.32
C ARG A 62 28.76 6.73 13.40
N ALA A 63 27.58 6.96 12.84
CA ALA A 63 26.90 8.25 12.79
C ALA A 63 25.50 8.12 13.36
N ASP A 64 24.93 9.25 13.78
CA ASP A 64 23.55 9.31 14.24
C ASP A 64 22.60 8.95 13.10
N ILE A 65 21.62 8.11 13.41
CA ILE A 65 20.55 7.73 12.49
C ILE A 65 19.66 8.94 12.20
N ARG A 66 19.38 9.21 10.93
CA ARG A 66 18.39 10.22 10.57
C ARG A 66 17.00 9.69 10.93
N ILE A 67 16.32 10.44 11.79
CA ILE A 67 14.91 10.20 12.13
C ILE A 67 14.09 11.27 11.42
N ALA A 68 13.03 10.85 10.72
CA ALA A 68 12.11 11.79 10.09
C ALA A 68 11.43 12.67 11.16
N THR A 69 11.47 13.98 10.93
CA THR A 69 10.86 14.97 11.83
C THR A 69 9.34 14.95 11.72
N GLU A 70 8.65 15.48 12.73
CA GLU A 70 7.19 15.65 12.69
C GLU A 70 6.78 16.51 11.51
N ALA A 71 7.44 17.65 11.31
CA ALA A 71 7.15 18.55 10.20
C ALA A 71 7.36 17.90 8.82
N GLU A 72 8.30 16.96 8.65
CA GLU A 72 8.46 16.21 7.40
C GLU A 72 7.28 15.28 7.15
N ALA A 73 6.85 14.54 8.17
CA ALA A 73 5.72 13.62 8.06
C ALA A 73 4.39 14.37 7.90
N GLU A 74 4.19 15.49 8.60
CA GLU A 74 3.02 16.37 8.44
C GLU A 74 2.92 16.88 7.00
N ARG A 75 4.03 17.37 6.42
CA ARG A 75 4.05 17.80 5.02
C ARG A 75 3.69 16.68 4.05
N GLU A 76 4.13 15.45 4.31
CA GLU A 76 3.79 14.30 3.47
C GLU A 76 2.30 13.93 3.59
N LEU A 77 1.72 13.97 4.79
CA LEU A 77 0.28 13.79 5.00
C LEU A 77 -0.54 14.87 4.27
N GLU A 78 -0.18 16.14 4.43
CA GLU A 78 -0.83 17.26 3.75
C GLU A 78 -0.71 17.16 2.22
N THR A 79 0.45 16.69 1.73
CA THR A 79 0.66 16.49 0.30
C THR A 79 -0.27 15.40 -0.21
N ALA A 80 -0.35 14.25 0.47
CA ALA A 80 -1.29 13.19 0.12
C ALA A 80 -2.74 13.71 0.08
N GLU A 81 -3.16 14.46 1.10
CA GLU A 81 -4.51 15.05 1.17
C GLU A 81 -4.80 15.98 -0.01
N LYS A 82 -3.83 16.84 -0.40
CA LYS A 82 -3.95 17.72 -1.58
C LYS A 82 -4.11 16.95 -2.89
N PHE A 83 -3.56 15.74 -2.99
CA PHE A 83 -3.76 14.84 -4.13
C PHE A 83 -5.01 13.96 -4.01
N GLY A 84 -5.85 14.17 -2.99
CA GLY A 84 -7.03 13.33 -2.74
C GLY A 84 -6.65 11.91 -2.33
N ALA A 85 -5.46 11.73 -1.76
CA ALA A 85 -4.95 10.47 -1.27
C ALA A 85 -4.99 10.43 0.26
N VAL A 86 -5.10 9.22 0.79
CA VAL A 86 -5.04 8.94 2.22
C VAL A 86 -3.98 7.88 2.49
N PHE A 87 -3.34 7.96 3.64
CA PHE A 87 -2.52 6.87 4.14
C PHE A 87 -3.40 5.86 4.86
N ILE A 88 -3.25 4.57 4.55
CA ILE A 88 -3.98 3.45 5.16
C ILE A 88 -2.98 2.57 5.91
N GLY A 89 -3.21 2.36 7.19
CA GLY A 89 -2.37 1.51 8.05
C GLY A 89 -2.64 0.02 7.84
N ILE A 90 -1.61 -0.82 8.02
CA ILE A 90 -1.71 -2.28 7.84
C ILE A 90 -2.85 -2.93 8.62
N GLY A 91 -3.22 -2.38 9.78
CA GLY A 91 -4.31 -2.88 10.63
C GLY A 91 -5.71 -2.39 10.24
N GLU A 92 -5.82 -1.44 9.30
CA GLU A 92 -7.09 -0.80 8.98
C GLU A 92 -7.97 -1.67 8.04
N PRO A 93 -9.30 -1.53 8.11
CA PRO A 93 -10.25 -2.25 7.25
C PRO A 93 -10.01 -2.13 5.74
N GLU A 94 -9.55 -0.97 5.26
CA GLU A 94 -9.33 -0.69 3.83
C GLU A 94 -7.98 -1.23 3.34
N TYR A 95 -7.11 -1.68 4.24
CA TYR A 95 -5.84 -2.26 3.84
C TYR A 95 -6.08 -3.62 3.17
N PRO A 96 -5.60 -3.86 1.94
CA PRO A 96 -5.85 -5.11 1.21
C PRO A 96 -5.40 -6.34 2.01
N SER A 97 -6.33 -7.24 2.31
CA SER A 97 -6.09 -8.39 3.19
C SER A 97 -5.00 -9.33 2.67
N ALA A 98 -4.95 -9.56 1.35
CA ALA A 98 -3.90 -10.37 0.73
C ALA A 98 -2.51 -9.73 0.89
N LEU A 99 -2.42 -8.40 0.77
CA LEU A 99 -1.15 -7.69 0.93
C LEU A 99 -0.65 -7.72 2.38
N ARG A 100 -1.55 -7.85 3.36
CA ARG A 100 -1.17 -7.98 4.78
C ARG A 100 -0.38 -9.26 5.06
N LEU A 101 -0.52 -10.29 4.22
CA LEU A 101 0.05 -11.62 4.45
C LEU A 101 1.50 -11.76 3.97
N ILE A 102 2.04 -10.80 3.22
CA ILE A 102 3.40 -10.90 2.69
C ILE A 102 4.44 -10.49 3.75
N ASP A 103 5.63 -11.08 3.69
CA ASP A 103 6.72 -10.78 4.64
C ASP A 103 7.12 -9.30 4.65
N GLY A 104 7.06 -8.64 3.49
CA GLY A 104 7.40 -7.22 3.32
C GLY A 104 6.21 -6.26 3.31
N ALA A 105 5.08 -6.62 3.93
CA ALA A 105 3.86 -5.81 3.87
C ALA A 105 4.13 -4.36 4.36
N PRO A 106 3.88 -3.33 3.54
CA PRO A 106 4.14 -1.95 3.93
C PRO A 106 3.25 -1.54 5.12
N PRO A 107 3.79 -0.86 6.14
CA PRO A 107 2.99 -0.49 7.30
C PRO A 107 1.94 0.58 6.97
N LEU A 108 2.20 1.42 5.97
CA LEU A 108 1.30 2.43 5.45
C LEU A 108 1.25 2.35 3.93
N LEU A 109 0.06 2.49 3.35
CA LEU A 109 -0.19 2.64 1.92
C LEU A 109 -0.78 4.02 1.64
N ALA A 110 -0.20 4.78 0.72
CA ALA A 110 -0.91 5.92 0.14
C ALA A 110 -1.88 5.40 -0.92
N ALA A 111 -3.16 5.76 -0.83
CA ALA A 111 -4.19 5.31 -1.76
C ALA A 111 -5.15 6.45 -2.10
N THR A 112 -5.65 6.45 -3.33
CA THR A 112 -6.67 7.40 -3.82
C THR A 112 -7.72 6.65 -4.63
N GLY A 113 -8.90 7.24 -4.78
CA GLY A 113 -10.07 6.64 -5.43
C GLY A 113 -11.03 5.97 -4.45
N ASP A 114 -11.86 5.05 -4.95
CA ASP A 114 -12.84 4.33 -4.15
C ASP A 114 -12.20 3.15 -3.40
N LEU A 115 -11.94 3.34 -2.10
CA LEU A 115 -11.33 2.32 -1.25
C LEU A 115 -12.26 1.14 -0.94
N SER A 116 -13.57 1.23 -1.22
CA SER A 116 -14.48 0.11 -0.99
C SER A 116 -14.10 -1.13 -1.80
N ILE A 117 -13.37 -0.95 -2.89
CA ILE A 117 -12.85 -2.02 -3.75
C ILE A 117 -11.89 -2.96 -3.04
N THR A 118 -11.16 -2.49 -2.01
CA THR A 118 -10.19 -3.33 -1.29
C THR A 118 -10.86 -4.39 -0.41
N ALA A 119 -12.17 -4.26 -0.19
CA ALA A 119 -12.98 -5.28 0.47
C ALA A 119 -13.29 -6.49 -0.43
N LYS A 120 -13.11 -6.37 -1.76
CA LYS A 120 -13.28 -7.48 -2.71
C LYS A 120 -12.03 -8.37 -2.70
N PRO A 121 -12.17 -9.69 -2.89
CA PRO A 121 -11.03 -10.53 -3.22
C PRO A 121 -10.42 -10.04 -4.54
N SER A 122 -9.10 -10.11 -4.67
CA SER A 122 -8.36 -9.51 -5.77
C SER A 122 -7.56 -10.53 -6.58
N VAL A 123 -7.48 -10.34 -7.89
CA VAL A 123 -6.62 -11.13 -8.79
C VAL A 123 -5.56 -10.22 -9.42
N GLY A 124 -4.29 -10.59 -9.24
CA GLY A 124 -3.18 -9.94 -9.91
C GLY A 124 -3.09 -10.35 -11.38
N MET A 125 -3.07 -9.38 -12.28
CA MET A 125 -2.85 -9.61 -13.71
C MET A 125 -1.61 -8.84 -14.17
N VAL A 126 -0.67 -9.56 -14.78
CA VAL A 126 0.59 -8.99 -15.28
C VAL A 126 0.92 -9.59 -16.65
N GLY A 127 1.69 -8.88 -17.45
CA GLY A 127 2.21 -9.46 -18.68
C GLY A 127 3.13 -8.54 -19.48
N SER A 128 3.30 -8.86 -20.76
CA SER A 128 4.23 -8.13 -21.65
C SER A 128 3.82 -6.67 -21.81
N ARG A 129 4.81 -5.76 -21.71
CA ARG A 129 4.68 -4.35 -22.09
C ARG A 129 4.51 -4.14 -23.60
N ASN A 130 5.01 -5.08 -24.41
CA ASN A 130 4.86 -5.12 -25.86
C ASN A 130 4.01 -6.35 -26.23
N ALA A 131 2.74 -6.31 -25.88
CA ALA A 131 1.81 -7.40 -26.12
C ALA A 131 1.19 -7.31 -27.52
N SER A 132 0.91 -8.46 -28.12
CA SER A 132 0.14 -8.51 -29.36
C SER A 132 -1.31 -8.06 -29.12
N ILE A 133 -1.99 -7.64 -30.19
CA ILE A 133 -3.42 -7.31 -30.14
C ILE A 133 -4.25 -8.50 -29.63
N SER A 134 -3.91 -9.72 -30.05
CA SER A 134 -4.59 -10.93 -29.56
C SER A 134 -4.35 -11.17 -28.07
N GLY A 135 -3.13 -10.93 -27.58
CA GLY A 135 -2.79 -11.04 -26.16
C GLY A 135 -3.54 -10.02 -25.31
N MET A 136 -3.60 -8.75 -25.76
CA MET A 136 -4.37 -7.71 -25.07
C MET A 136 -5.87 -8.01 -25.04
N LYS A 137 -6.45 -8.48 -26.15
CA LYS A 137 -7.87 -8.89 -26.20
C LYS A 137 -8.15 -10.06 -25.24
N PHE A 138 -7.25 -11.03 -25.19
CA PHE A 138 -7.38 -12.19 -24.31
C PHE A 138 -7.30 -11.79 -22.83
N ALA A 139 -6.32 -10.95 -22.47
CA ALA A 139 -6.19 -10.41 -21.12
C ALA A 139 -7.41 -9.59 -20.71
N GLY A 140 -7.91 -8.71 -21.59
CA GLY A 140 -9.12 -7.93 -21.32
C GLY A 140 -10.34 -8.81 -21.07
N ARG A 141 -10.53 -9.87 -21.87
CA ARG A 141 -11.63 -10.82 -21.65
C ARG A 141 -11.54 -11.52 -20.28
N ILE A 142 -10.35 -12.00 -19.92
CA ILE A 142 -10.14 -12.63 -18.60
C ILE A 142 -10.42 -11.63 -17.48
N ALA A 143 -9.89 -10.41 -17.57
CA ALA A 143 -10.09 -9.37 -16.57
C ALA A 143 -11.58 -9.05 -16.37
N HIS A 144 -12.33 -8.95 -17.46
CA HIS A 144 -13.77 -8.73 -17.41
C HIS A 144 -14.51 -9.91 -16.76
N GLU A 145 -14.24 -11.14 -17.18
CA GLU A 145 -14.90 -12.34 -16.63
C GLU A 145 -14.60 -12.53 -15.14
N VAL A 146 -13.36 -12.32 -14.71
CA VAL A 146 -12.95 -12.34 -13.30
C VAL A 146 -13.63 -11.22 -12.51
N GLY A 147 -13.69 -10.01 -13.08
CA GLY A 147 -14.40 -8.89 -12.48
C GLY A 147 -15.90 -9.14 -12.30
N ALA A 148 -16.55 -9.71 -13.32
CA ALA A 148 -17.96 -10.08 -13.29
C ALA A 148 -18.25 -11.19 -12.26
N ALA A 149 -17.26 -12.02 -11.95
CA ALA A 149 -17.32 -13.01 -10.86
C ALA A 149 -17.12 -12.40 -9.46
N GLY A 150 -16.97 -11.07 -9.34
CA GLY A 150 -16.93 -10.35 -8.06
C GLY A 150 -15.52 -10.06 -7.52
N TYR A 151 -14.48 -10.29 -8.32
CA TYR A 151 -13.10 -9.97 -7.94
C TYR A 151 -12.70 -8.58 -8.41
N SER A 152 -11.76 -7.94 -7.71
CA SER A 152 -11.06 -6.77 -8.23
C SER A 152 -9.82 -7.19 -9.03
N ILE A 153 -9.49 -6.46 -10.09
CA ILE A 153 -8.25 -6.68 -10.86
C ILE A 153 -7.15 -5.77 -10.33
N VAL A 154 -6.00 -6.34 -10.00
CA VAL A 154 -4.82 -5.59 -9.53
C VAL A 154 -3.70 -5.70 -10.57
N SER A 155 -3.10 -4.58 -10.94
CA SER A 155 -2.06 -4.52 -11.97
C SER A 155 -1.22 -3.24 -11.82
N GLY A 156 -0.10 -3.12 -12.55
CA GLY A 156 0.93 -2.10 -12.35
C GLY A 156 0.85 -0.88 -13.27
N LEU A 157 -0.28 -0.63 -13.94
CA LEU A 157 -0.47 0.43 -14.96
C LEU A 157 0.55 0.44 -16.12
N ALA A 158 1.29 -0.64 -16.32
CA ALA A 158 2.20 -0.71 -17.45
C ALA A 158 1.42 -0.77 -18.78
N ARG A 159 2.11 -0.43 -19.89
CA ARG A 159 1.59 -0.69 -21.23
C ARG A 159 1.31 -2.17 -21.47
N GLY A 160 0.52 -2.46 -22.51
CA GLY A 160 0.26 -3.83 -22.94
C GLY A 160 -0.79 -4.52 -22.07
N ILE A 161 -0.42 -5.65 -21.45
CA ILE A 161 -1.35 -6.50 -20.71
C ILE A 161 -1.98 -5.78 -19.52
N ASP A 162 -1.18 -5.06 -18.73
CA ASP A 162 -1.63 -4.33 -17.54
C ASP A 162 -2.72 -3.29 -17.90
N ALA A 163 -2.44 -2.42 -18.87
CA ALA A 163 -3.42 -1.45 -19.39
C ALA A 163 -4.70 -2.12 -19.92
N ALA A 164 -4.58 -3.22 -20.66
CA ALA A 164 -5.74 -3.96 -21.18
C ALA A 164 -6.59 -4.56 -20.06
N ALA A 165 -5.96 -5.07 -18.99
CA ALA A 165 -6.64 -5.62 -17.83
C ALA A 165 -7.40 -4.51 -17.06
N HIS A 166 -6.74 -3.38 -16.79
CA HIS A 166 -7.39 -2.22 -16.15
C HIS A 166 -8.59 -1.73 -16.97
N GLN A 167 -8.40 -1.49 -18.26
CA GLN A 167 -9.46 -0.95 -19.12
C GLN A 167 -10.70 -1.84 -19.15
N ALA A 168 -10.51 -3.17 -19.16
CA ALA A 168 -11.62 -4.14 -19.19
C ALA A 168 -12.29 -4.38 -17.83
N SER A 169 -11.75 -3.81 -16.75
CA SER A 169 -12.23 -4.00 -15.38
C SER A 169 -12.63 -2.70 -14.68
N ILE A 170 -12.75 -1.58 -15.39
CA ILE A 170 -13.19 -0.29 -14.81
C ILE A 170 -14.57 -0.44 -14.13
N GLU A 171 -15.53 -1.08 -14.81
CA GLU A 171 -16.91 -1.21 -14.31
C GLU A 171 -17.03 -2.22 -13.15
N THR A 172 -16.18 -3.23 -13.13
CA THR A 172 -16.20 -4.30 -12.11
C THR A 172 -15.31 -3.96 -10.91
N GLY A 173 -14.31 -3.11 -11.13
CA GLY A 173 -13.37 -2.60 -10.16
C GLY A 173 -11.93 -3.04 -10.45
N THR A 174 -11.01 -2.07 -10.49
CA THR A 174 -9.58 -2.31 -10.60
C THR A 174 -8.75 -1.46 -9.64
N ILE A 175 -7.59 -1.97 -9.23
CA ILE A 175 -6.61 -1.32 -8.36
C ILE A 175 -5.28 -1.25 -9.10
N ALA A 176 -4.72 -0.05 -9.20
CA ALA A 176 -3.39 0.19 -9.75
C ALA A 176 -2.34 0.26 -8.63
N ALA A 177 -1.25 -0.51 -8.76
CA ALA A 177 -0.09 -0.40 -7.89
C ALA A 177 0.99 0.45 -8.57
N PHE A 178 1.27 1.64 -8.02
CA PHE A 178 2.28 2.55 -8.54
C PHE A 178 3.69 2.21 -8.06
N ALA A 179 4.67 2.32 -8.96
CA ALA A 179 6.09 2.16 -8.62
C ALA A 179 6.74 3.44 -8.04
N GLY A 180 5.98 4.52 -7.91
CA GLY A 180 6.45 5.84 -7.47
C GLY A 180 5.38 6.60 -6.68
N GLY A 181 5.64 7.89 -6.43
CA GLY A 181 4.68 8.78 -5.77
C GLY A 181 3.41 8.97 -6.60
N LEU A 182 2.27 9.19 -5.92
CA LEU A 182 0.99 9.44 -6.58
C LEU A 182 1.00 10.71 -7.45
N ASP A 183 1.94 11.61 -7.19
CA ASP A 183 2.22 12.84 -7.93
C ASP A 183 3.06 12.62 -9.20
N GLN A 184 3.59 11.40 -9.41
CA GLN A 184 4.41 11.04 -10.56
C GLN A 184 3.90 9.75 -11.23
N PRO A 185 2.72 9.80 -11.86
CA PRO A 185 2.19 8.66 -12.59
C PRO A 185 3.14 8.26 -13.72
N TYR A 186 3.39 6.95 -13.83
CA TYR A 186 4.21 6.37 -14.88
C TYR A 186 3.53 5.10 -15.42
N PRO A 187 3.45 4.91 -16.75
CA PRO A 187 3.91 5.80 -17.83
C PRO A 187 3.05 7.09 -17.95
N PRO A 188 3.54 8.15 -18.62
CA PRO A 188 2.87 9.47 -18.67
C PRO A 188 1.68 9.55 -19.64
N GLU A 189 1.45 8.51 -20.43
CA GLU A 189 0.42 8.38 -21.47
C GLU A 189 -0.84 7.71 -20.92
#